data_AF-A0A0C9YPL3-F1
#
_entry.id   AF-A0A0C9YPL3-F1
#
_cell.length_a   1.000
_cell.length_b   1.000
_cell.length_c   1.000
_cell.angle_alpha   90.00
_cell.angle_beta   90.00
_cell.angle_gamma   90.00
#
_symmetry.space_group_name_H-M   'P 1'
#
loop_
_entity.id
_entity.type
_entity.pdbx_description
1 polymer ?
#
loop_
_entity_poly.entity_id
_entity_poly.type
_entity_poly.pdbx_seq_one_letter_code
_entity_poly.pdbx_strand_id
1 'polypeptide(L)' 'CEQCCQAEGSIQCMSCTGVHAWCGPCAVKAHRNLPFHKVQRWNGTHYQATSLMDLGFLWHVGHGGVPCP' A
#
# COMPACT_ATOMS: atom_id res chain seq x y z
N CYS A 1 4.63 -11.00 -3.48
CA CYS A 1 5.02 -9.60 -3.27
C CYS A 1 6.35 -9.40 -3.93
N GLU A 2 6.44 -8.51 -4.92
CA GLU A 2 7.67 -8.26 -5.68
C GLU A 2 8.82 -7.70 -4.83
N GLN A 3 8.52 -7.03 -3.72
CA GLN A 3 9.51 -6.34 -2.90
C GLN A 3 10.20 -7.27 -1.89
N CYS A 4 9.44 -8.04 -1.11
CA CYS A 4 9.99 -8.87 -0.05
C CYS A 4 10.13 -10.34 -0.42
N CYS A 5 9.41 -10.82 -1.43
CA CYS A 5 9.33 -12.24 -1.80
C CYS A 5 8.96 -13.20 -0.65
N GLN A 6 8.42 -12.70 0.48
CA GLN A 6 8.04 -13.50 1.66
C GLN A 6 6.53 -13.73 1.80
N ALA A 7 5.71 -12.97 1.07
CA ALA A 7 4.26 -13.01 1.18
C ALA A 7 3.60 -12.79 -0.19
N GLU A 8 2.34 -13.18 -0.33
CA GLU A 8 1.56 -12.95 -1.54
C GLU A 8 1.46 -11.46 -1.88
N GLY A 9 1.53 -11.14 -3.18
CA GLY A 9 1.37 -9.79 -3.70
C GLY A 9 -0.11 -9.46 -3.94
N SER A 10 -0.92 -9.42 -2.89
CA SER A 10 -2.37 -9.26 -3.04
C SER A 10 -2.83 -7.80 -3.21
N ILE A 11 -1.93 -6.82 -3.09
CA ILE A 11 -2.23 -5.39 -3.19
C ILE A 11 -1.65 -4.85 -4.49
N GLN A 12 -2.51 -4.22 -5.30
CA GLN A 12 -2.10 -3.45 -6.46
C GLN A 12 -2.47 -1.98 -6.27
N CYS A 13 -1.75 -1.08 -6.94
CA CYS A 13 -2.05 0.34 -6.96
C CYS A 13 -2.48 0.75 -8.37
N MET A 14 -3.61 1.46 -8.46
CA MET A 14 -4.16 1.97 -9.71
C MET A 14 -3.59 3.35 -10.09
N SER A 15 -2.79 3.95 -9.21
CA SER A 15 -2.20 5.28 -9.38
C SER A 15 -0.70 5.24 -9.65
N CYS A 16 -0.01 4.16 -9.26
CA CYS A 16 1.41 3.98 -9.57
C CYS A 16 1.60 3.66 -11.05
N THR A 17 2.72 4.11 -11.61
CA THR A 17 3.15 3.69 -12.94
C THR A 17 3.67 2.26 -12.89
N GLY A 18 3.35 1.44 -13.89
CA GLY A 18 3.78 0.04 -13.96
C GLY A 18 2.79 -0.94 -13.33
N VAL A 19 3.07 -2.23 -13.51
CA VAL A 19 2.27 -3.32 -12.92
C VAL A 19 3.05 -3.85 -11.73
N HIS A 20 2.55 -3.54 -10.53
CA HIS A 20 3.20 -3.86 -9.28
C HIS A 20 2.26 -4.60 -8.33
N ALA A 21 2.80 -5.59 -7.63
CA ALA A 21 2.03 -6.44 -6.69
C ALA A 21 2.75 -6.58 -5.34
N TRP A 22 2.19 -5.97 -4.30
CA TRP A 22 2.76 -5.94 -2.94
C TRP A 22 1.91 -6.72 -1.93
N CYS A 23 2.54 -7.17 -0.85
CA CYS A 23 1.79 -7.50 0.37
C CYS A 23 1.39 -6.21 1.10
N GLY A 24 0.45 -6.28 2.05
CA GLY A 24 -0.02 -5.11 2.83
C GLY A 24 1.12 -4.24 3.39
N PRO A 25 2.06 -4.79 4.17
CA PRO A 25 3.17 -4.00 4.74
C PRO A 25 4.07 -3.35 3.68
N CYS A 26 4.37 -4.06 2.59
CA CYS A 26 5.17 -3.49 1.51
C CYS A 26 4.42 -2.41 0.75
N ALA A 27 3.10 -2.54 0.56
CA ALA A 27 2.26 -1.50 -0.03
C ALA A 27 2.30 -0.25 0.83
N VAL A 28 2.09 -0.36 2.15
CA VAL A 28 2.19 0.78 3.08
C VAL A 28 3.55 1.46 2.99
N LYS A 29 4.63 0.69 3.00
CA LYS A 29 6.01 1.22 2.89
C LYS A 29 6.25 1.95 1.56
N ALA A 30 5.82 1.36 0.44
CA ALA A 30 5.97 1.95 -0.89
C ALA A 30 5.18 3.25 -1.05
N HIS A 31 4.03 3.38 -0.38
CA HIS A 31 3.13 4.53 -0.51
C HIS A 31 3.23 5.54 0.63
N ARG A 32 4.28 5.48 1.47
CA ARG A 32 4.41 6.36 2.66
C ARG A 32 4.32 7.87 2.36
N ASN A 33 4.71 8.29 1.16
CA ASN A 33 4.69 9.68 0.71
C ASN A 33 3.59 9.93 -0.35
N LEU A 34 2.72 8.96 -0.57
CA LEU A 34 1.68 8.94 -1.61
C LEU A 34 0.34 8.51 -0.99
N PRO A 35 -0.13 9.19 0.08
CA PRO A 35 -1.23 8.71 0.94
C PRO A 35 -2.58 8.62 0.22
N PHE A 36 -2.72 9.27 -0.94
CA PHE A 36 -3.97 9.34 -1.70
C PHE A 36 -4.00 8.41 -2.92
N HIS A 37 -2.98 7.59 -3.11
CA HIS A 37 -2.97 6.59 -4.18
C HIS A 37 -4.09 5.57 -3.98
N LYS A 38 -4.82 5.26 -5.06
CA LYS A 38 -5.93 4.31 -5.03
C LYS A 38 -5.37 2.90 -5.10
N VAL A 39 -5.59 2.12 -4.06
CA VAL A 39 -5.14 0.72 -3.98
C VAL A 39 -6.32 -0.24 -3.99
N GLN A 40 -6.06 -1.46 -4.42
CA GLN A 40 -7.03 -2.54 -4.43
C GLN A 40 -6.40 -3.80 -3.84
N ARG A 41 -7.24 -4.63 -3.22
CA ARG A 41 -6.87 -5.93 -2.67
C ARG A 41 -7.53 -7.05 -3.44
N TRP A 42 -6.74 -8.04 -3.82
CA TRP A 42 -7.24 -9.32 -4.31
C TRP A 42 -7.91 -10.09 -3.18
N ASN A 43 -9.16 -10.50 -3.39
CA ASN A 43 -9.93 -11.28 -2.42
C ASN A 43 -10.10 -12.76 -2.80
N GLY A 44 -9.40 -13.23 -3.83
CA GLY A 44 -9.53 -14.58 -4.39
C GLY A 44 -10.33 -14.65 -5.70
N THR A 45 -11.16 -13.64 -6.00
CA THR A 45 -11.99 -13.62 -7.21
C THR A 45 -11.84 -12.35 -8.05
N HIS A 46 -11.70 -11.20 -7.40
CA HIS A 46 -11.52 -9.93 -8.06
C HIS A 46 -10.75 -8.96 -7.16
N TYR A 47 -10.30 -7.85 -7.75
CA TYR A 47 -9.76 -6.74 -7.00
C TYR A 47 -10.89 -5.87 -6.46
N GLN A 48 -10.90 -5.68 -5.14
CA GLN A 48 -11.80 -4.76 -4.46
C GLN A 48 -11.05 -3.52 -4.00
N ALA A 49 -11.72 -2.37 -4.03
CA ALA A 49 -11.16 -1.14 -3.50
C ALA A 49 -10.83 -1.31 -2.01
N THR A 50 -9.68 -0.79 -1.61
CA THR A 50 -9.26 -0.67 -0.22
C THR A 50 -8.51 0.64 -0.06
N SER A 51 -8.18 1.04 1.16
CA SER A 51 -7.36 2.21 1.43
C SER A 51 -6.04 1.83 2.06
N LEU A 52 -5.04 2.72 1.99
CA LEU A 52 -3.80 2.53 2.75
C LEU A 52 -4.10 2.45 4.26
N MET A 53 -5.10 3.18 4.76
CA MET A 53 -5.56 3.10 6.15
C MET A 53 -6.03 1.69 6.52
N ASP A 54 -6.83 1.03 5.68
CA ASP A 54 -7.27 -0.35 5.89
C ASP A 54 -6.09 -1.35 5.92
N LEU A 55 -4.99 -1.01 5.23
CA LEU A 55 -3.75 -1.78 5.24
C LEU A 55 -2.84 -1.46 6.44
N GLY A 56 -3.25 -0.56 7.33
CA GLY A 56 -2.53 -0.16 8.54
C GLY A 56 -1.62 1.07 8.37
N PHE A 57 -1.78 1.84 7.30
CA PHE A 57 -1.05 3.11 7.14
C PHE A 57 -1.60 4.18 8.09
N LEU A 58 -0.68 4.78 8.85
CA LEU A 58 -0.95 5.97 9.65
C LEU A 58 -0.26 7.17 9.00
N TRP A 59 -1.04 8.19 8.70
CA TRP A 59 -0.50 9.43 8.14
C TRP A 59 -0.13 10.39 9.27
N HIS A 60 1.17 10.56 9.50
CA HIS A 60 1.69 11.59 10.38
C HIS A 60 1.76 12.94 9.66
N VAL A 61 1.08 13.95 10.22
CA VAL A 61 1.08 15.31 9.67
C VAL A 61 2.30 16.05 10.20
N GLY A 62 3.17 16.52 9.31
CA GLY A 62 4.46 17.10 9.67
C GLY A 62 5.60 16.08 9.69
N HIS A 63 6.82 16.54 10.02
CA HIS A 63 8.03 15.73 10.15
C HIS A 63 8.32 14.75 8.98
N GLY A 64 7.91 15.10 7.76
CA GLY A 64 8.08 14.21 6.60
C GLY A 64 7.36 12.86 6.73
N GLY A 65 6.25 12.81 7.48
CA GLY A 65 5.44 11.61 7.67
C GLY A 65 5.99 10.64 8.72
N VAL A 66 6.90 11.07 9.61
CA VAL A 66 7.33 10.29 10.78
C VAL A 66 6.55 10.69 12.04
N PRO A 67 6.44 9.80 13.04
CA PRO A 67 5.84 10.14 14.32
C PRO A 67 6.52 11.33 15.00
N CYS A 68 5.75 12.13 15.75
CA CYS A 68 6.33 13.15 16.63
C CYS A 68 7.20 12.49 17.72
N PRO A 69 8.32 13.12 18.11
CA PRO A 69 9.13 12.70 19.24
C PRO A 69 8.37 12.70 20.58
#